data_AF-A0A7V3VWB5-F1
#
_entry.id   AF-A0A7V3VWB5-F1
#
_cell.length_a   1.000
_cell.length_b   1.000
_cell.length_c   1.000
_cell.angle_alpha   90.00
_cell.angle_beta   90.00
_cell.angle_gamma   90.00
#
_symmetry.space_group_name_H-M   'P 1'
#
loop_
_entity.id
_entity.type
_entity.pdbx_description
1 polymer ?
#
loop_
_entity_poly.entity_id
_entity_poly.type
_entity_poly.pdbx_seq_one_letter_code
_entity_poly.pdbx_strand_id
1 'polypeptide(L)'
;VLSCCVLYPLTLWLIGQSIFPDQASGSLIVEDGKVIGSRLIAQPFTRPEYFWPRPSAVSYDASASGGSNLSANNPQLRDRVIQTLSRLEKYPHGPQKDVPADLVMTSGSGLDPHITLKSAYYQLDRVVDAWTQKTGRDKTEIRELIEDLLKEKASAPWGGLAGEKLVNVLEVNWELRTLMAKFAKRAKGSGGRLSWTSGRRGQWRVGLPPPSLLFVRNVRLASYFGVSHFTARRS
;
A
#
# COMPACT_ATOMS: atom_id res chain seq x y z
N VAL A 1 -18.07 -10.55 -39.65
CA VAL A 1 -17.53 -9.28 -39.11
C VAL A 1 -18.50 -8.62 -38.14
N LEU A 2 -19.69 -8.16 -38.55
CA LEU A 2 -20.62 -7.46 -37.64
C LEU A 2 -21.00 -8.25 -36.38
N SER A 3 -21.32 -9.54 -36.51
CA SER A 3 -21.66 -10.37 -35.33
C SER A 3 -20.48 -10.53 -34.35
N CYS A 4 -19.35 -11.08 -34.83
CA CYS A 4 -18.19 -11.38 -33.97
C CYS A 4 -17.42 -10.12 -33.51
N CYS A 5 -17.34 -9.07 -34.32
CA CYS A 5 -16.49 -7.90 -34.06
C CYS A 5 -17.25 -6.70 -33.49
N VAL A 6 -18.59 -6.66 -33.59
CA VAL A 6 -19.40 -5.53 -33.11
C VAL A 6 -20.42 -5.99 -32.08
N LEU A 7 -21.37 -6.84 -32.49
CA LEU A 7 -22.46 -7.26 -31.62
C LEU A 7 -21.95 -7.99 -30.37
N TYR A 8 -21.04 -8.95 -30.56
CA TYR A 8 -20.48 -9.73 -29.47
C TYR A 8 -19.68 -8.90 -28.44
N PRO A 9 -18.63 -8.12 -28.82
CA PRO A 9 -17.87 -7.35 -27.85
C PRO A 9 -18.70 -6.24 -27.18
N LEU A 10 -19.64 -5.60 -27.89
CA LEU A 10 -20.54 -4.62 -27.26
C LEU A 10 -21.47 -5.28 -26.24
N THR A 11 -22.00 -6.45 -26.54
CA THR A 11 -22.84 -7.21 -25.60
C THR A 11 -22.04 -7.59 -24.36
N LEU A 12 -20.81 -8.10 -24.52
CA LEU A 12 -19.95 -8.42 -23.39
C LEU A 12 -19.56 -7.18 -22.57
N TRP A 13 -19.22 -6.07 -23.24
CA TRP A 13 -18.88 -4.82 -22.57
C TRP A 13 -20.06 -4.29 -21.75
N LEU A 14 -21.27 -4.29 -22.31
CA LEU A 14 -22.48 -3.83 -21.62
C LEU A 14 -22.78 -4.68 -20.38
N ILE A 15 -22.71 -6.00 -20.51
CA ILE A 15 -22.89 -6.93 -19.38
C ILE A 15 -21.81 -6.72 -18.33
N GLY A 16 -20.54 -6.61 -18.76
CA GLY A 16 -19.40 -6.40 -17.88
C GLY A 16 -19.53 -5.12 -17.07
N GLN A 17 -19.86 -4.00 -17.71
CA GLN A 17 -20.06 -2.72 -17.02
C GLN A 17 -21.30 -2.70 -16.12
N SER A 18 -22.33 -3.48 -16.46
CA SER A 18 -23.58 -3.49 -15.68
C SER A 18 -23.50 -4.38 -14.43
N ILE A 19 -22.82 -5.53 -14.53
CA ILE A 19 -22.78 -6.54 -13.45
C ILE A 19 -21.45 -6.50 -12.68
N PHE A 20 -20.33 -6.27 -13.38
CA PHE A 20 -18.97 -6.37 -12.82
C PHE A 20 -18.09 -5.16 -13.19
N PRO A 21 -18.52 -3.93 -12.85
CA PRO A 21 -17.83 -2.71 -13.30
C PRO A 21 -16.39 -2.60 -12.79
N ASP A 22 -16.09 -3.09 -11.58
CA ASP A 22 -14.74 -3.08 -11.01
C ASP A 22 -13.79 -3.98 -11.82
N GLN A 23 -14.20 -5.22 -12.10
CA GLN A 23 -13.40 -6.17 -12.87
C GLN A 23 -13.26 -5.75 -14.34
N ALA A 24 -14.35 -5.26 -14.94
CA ALA A 24 -14.35 -4.78 -16.32
C ALA A 24 -13.45 -3.55 -16.53
N SER A 25 -13.22 -2.77 -15.47
CA SER A 25 -12.34 -1.59 -15.48
C SER A 25 -10.90 -1.90 -15.05
N GLY A 26 -10.56 -3.19 -14.87
CA GLY A 26 -9.20 -3.63 -14.53
C GLY A 26 -8.89 -3.72 -13.04
N SER A 27 -9.91 -3.77 -12.18
CA SER A 27 -9.80 -3.94 -10.72
C SER A 27 -8.80 -2.98 -10.08
N LEU A 28 -9.00 -1.69 -10.34
CA LEU A 28 -8.13 -0.61 -9.90
C LEU A 28 -8.29 -0.37 -8.38
N ILE A 29 -7.18 -0.08 -7.72
CA ILE A 29 -7.14 0.41 -6.34
C ILE A 29 -6.94 1.92 -6.39
N VAL A 30 -7.93 2.67 -5.89
CA VAL A 30 -7.96 4.12 -5.89
C VAL A 30 -7.95 4.64 -4.46
N GLU A 31 -7.09 5.61 -4.18
CA GLU A 31 -7.01 6.32 -2.90
C GLU A 31 -7.02 7.82 -3.18
N ASP A 32 -7.90 8.56 -2.51
CA ASP A 32 -8.03 10.01 -2.66
C ASP A 32 -8.17 10.48 -4.13
N GLY A 33 -8.90 9.70 -4.94
CA GLY A 33 -9.10 9.98 -6.37
C GLY A 33 -7.90 9.66 -7.26
N LYS A 34 -6.80 9.13 -6.71
CA LYS A 34 -5.61 8.72 -7.45
C LYS A 34 -5.52 7.20 -7.56
N VAL A 35 -5.26 6.71 -8.78
CA VAL A 35 -5.01 5.29 -9.03
C VAL A 35 -3.63 4.92 -8.47
N ILE A 36 -3.60 3.99 -7.50
CA ILE A 36 -2.36 3.43 -6.94
C ILE A 36 -1.88 2.26 -7.79
N GLY A 37 -2.82 1.47 -8.34
CA GLY A 37 -2.50 0.29 -9.13
C GLY A 37 -3.72 -0.55 -9.45
N SER A 38 -3.49 -1.79 -9.89
CA SER A 38 -4.52 -2.80 -10.12
C SER A 38 -4.25 -4.02 -9.23
N ARG A 39 -5.31 -4.65 -8.71
CA ARG A 39 -5.22 -5.93 -8.01
C ARG A 39 -4.57 -7.04 -8.85
N LEU A 40 -4.55 -6.87 -10.17
CA LEU A 40 -4.06 -7.87 -11.12
C LEU A 40 -2.59 -7.67 -11.52
N ILE A 41 -1.95 -6.58 -11.10
CA ILE A 41 -0.62 -6.17 -11.59
C ILE A 41 0.36 -5.97 -10.43
N ALA A 42 1.46 -6.70 -10.47
CA ALA A 42 2.57 -6.53 -9.53
C ALA A 42 3.30 -5.19 -9.71
N GLN A 43 3.84 -4.67 -8.60
CA GLN A 43 4.62 -3.43 -8.58
C GLN A 43 6.01 -3.66 -7.97
N PRO A 44 7.03 -2.87 -8.36
CA PRO A 44 8.39 -3.02 -7.84
C PRO A 44 8.50 -2.48 -6.40
N PHE A 45 8.11 -3.28 -5.41
CA PHE A 45 8.37 -2.97 -4.00
C PHE A 45 9.80 -3.35 -3.62
N THR A 46 10.59 -2.35 -3.21
CA THR A 46 12.00 -2.53 -2.83
C THR A 46 12.31 -2.13 -1.39
N ARG A 47 11.40 -1.42 -0.72
CA ARG A 47 11.64 -0.90 0.62
C ARG A 47 11.48 -1.99 1.70
N PRO A 48 12.25 -1.94 2.80
CA PRO A 48 12.23 -2.97 3.84
C PRO A 48 10.91 -3.04 4.64
N GLU A 49 10.09 -1.99 4.64
CA GLU A 49 8.79 -2.00 5.31
C GLU A 49 7.65 -2.65 4.50
N TYR A 50 7.89 -3.04 3.24
CA TYR A 50 6.88 -3.64 2.37
C TYR A 50 7.21 -5.10 2.06
N PHE A 51 6.19 -5.93 1.87
CA PHE A 51 6.35 -7.25 1.29
C PHE A 51 6.84 -7.13 -0.15
N TRP A 52 7.82 -7.94 -0.49
CA TRP A 52 8.38 -7.96 -1.83
C TRP A 52 7.66 -9.00 -2.67
N PRO A 53 7.30 -8.66 -3.92
CA PRO A 53 6.73 -9.61 -4.85
C PRO A 53 7.80 -10.53 -5.40
N ARG A 54 7.35 -11.51 -6.18
CA ARG A 54 8.21 -12.36 -6.99
C ARG A 54 9.04 -11.52 -7.96
N PRO A 55 10.28 -11.91 -8.29
CA PRO A 55 11.05 -11.23 -9.33
C PRO A 55 10.29 -11.18 -10.66
N SER A 56 10.32 -10.03 -11.34
CA SER A 56 9.70 -9.86 -12.66
C SER A 56 10.72 -10.07 -13.78
N ALA A 57 10.31 -10.76 -14.85
CA ALA A 57 11.09 -10.86 -16.09
C ALA A 57 10.91 -9.64 -17.02
N VAL A 58 9.86 -8.84 -16.79
CA VAL A 58 9.51 -7.63 -17.58
C VAL A 58 9.68 -6.35 -16.76
N SER A 59 10.46 -6.40 -15.68
CA SER A 59 10.70 -5.25 -14.79
C SER A 59 9.42 -4.58 -14.23
N TYR A 60 8.34 -5.35 -14.06
CA TYR A 60 7.02 -4.89 -13.63
C TYR A 60 6.37 -3.85 -14.57
N ASP A 61 6.78 -3.83 -15.85
CA ASP A 61 6.17 -2.98 -16.87
C ASP A 61 4.78 -3.51 -17.25
N ALA A 62 3.72 -2.75 -16.93
CA ALA A 62 2.34 -3.11 -17.21
C ALA A 62 2.00 -3.16 -18.71
N SER A 63 2.85 -2.58 -19.58
CA SER A 63 2.70 -2.67 -21.03
C SER A 63 3.34 -3.93 -21.63
N ALA A 64 4.10 -4.68 -20.84
CA ALA A 64 4.78 -5.90 -21.25
C ALA A 64 4.28 -7.11 -20.42
N SER A 65 4.25 -8.29 -21.05
CA SER A 65 3.95 -9.55 -20.36
C SER A 65 4.85 -10.64 -20.91
N GLY A 66 5.52 -11.37 -20.02
CA GLY A 66 6.46 -12.40 -20.42
C GLY A 66 7.22 -13.03 -19.27
N GLY A 67 7.61 -14.28 -19.46
CA GLY A 67 8.46 -15.02 -18.53
C GLY A 67 9.94 -14.88 -18.89
N SER A 68 10.81 -15.31 -17.98
CA SER A 68 12.27 -15.28 -18.25
C SER A 68 12.71 -16.29 -19.31
N ASN A 69 11.92 -17.35 -19.55
CA ASN A 69 12.17 -18.39 -20.56
C ASN A 69 13.58 -19.01 -20.50
N LEU A 70 14.22 -19.00 -19.32
CA LEU A 70 15.53 -19.60 -19.10
C LEU A 70 15.38 -21.08 -18.73
N SER A 71 16.16 -21.94 -19.40
CA SER A 71 16.26 -23.36 -19.06
C SER A 71 17.01 -23.58 -17.74
N ALA A 72 16.73 -24.70 -17.05
CA ALA A 72 17.37 -25.07 -15.79
C ALA A 72 18.91 -25.18 -15.86
N ASN A 73 19.47 -25.46 -17.05
CA ASN A 73 20.91 -25.53 -17.24
C ASN A 73 21.55 -24.19 -17.70
N ASN A 74 20.78 -23.10 -17.80
CA ASN A 74 21.31 -21.81 -18.24
C ASN A 74 22.08 -21.13 -17.09
N PRO A 75 23.35 -20.72 -17.28
CA PRO A 75 24.12 -20.00 -16.26
C PRO A 75 23.48 -18.68 -15.81
N GLN A 76 22.81 -17.94 -16.71
CA GLN A 76 22.14 -16.67 -16.38
C GLN A 76 21.03 -16.86 -15.33
N LEU A 77 20.37 -18.02 -15.32
CA LEU A 77 19.38 -18.34 -14.29
C LEU A 77 20.06 -18.48 -12.94
N ARG A 78 21.20 -19.19 -12.87
CA ARG A 78 21.97 -19.37 -11.65
C ARG A 78 22.45 -18.03 -11.10
N ASP A 79 23.00 -17.18 -11.96
CA ASP A 79 23.51 -15.87 -11.57
C ASP A 79 22.41 -14.98 -10.99
N ARG A 80 21.23 -14.95 -11.63
CA ARG A 80 20.06 -14.19 -11.12
C ARG A 80 19.56 -14.73 -9.78
N VAL A 81 19.53 -16.06 -9.62
CA VAL A 81 19.15 -16.71 -8.36
C VAL A 81 20.12 -16.32 -7.25
N ILE A 82 21.43 -16.40 -7.51
CA ILE A 82 22.47 -15.99 -6.56
C ILE A 82 22.31 -14.52 -6.18
N GLN A 83 22.14 -13.62 -7.15
CA GLN A 83 21.92 -12.20 -6.87
C GLN A 83 20.67 -11.94 -6.02
N THR A 84 19.60 -12.70 -6.26
CA THR A 84 18.36 -12.59 -5.49
C THR A 84 18.56 -13.07 -4.07
N LEU A 85 19.22 -14.21 -3.89
CA LEU A 85 19.57 -14.73 -2.57
C LEU A 85 20.44 -13.73 -1.81
N SER A 86 21.54 -13.23 -2.41
CA SER A 86 22.41 -12.21 -1.79
C SER A 86 21.69 -10.91 -1.43
N ARG A 87 20.58 -10.57 -2.11
CA ARG A 87 19.73 -9.45 -1.71
C ARG A 87 18.94 -9.77 -0.44
N LEU A 88 18.38 -10.97 -0.35
CA LEU A 88 17.67 -11.44 0.84
C LEU A 88 18.62 -11.49 2.04
N GLU A 89 19.85 -11.97 1.88
CA GLU A 89 20.83 -12.06 2.97
C GLU A 89 21.11 -10.74 3.71
N LYS A 90 20.86 -9.59 3.07
CA LYS A 90 21.07 -8.27 3.67
C LYS A 90 20.08 -7.92 4.77
N TYR A 91 18.96 -8.64 4.87
CA TYR A 91 17.88 -8.32 5.80
C TYR A 91 17.57 -9.52 6.71
N PRO A 92 17.10 -9.27 7.94
CA PRO A 92 16.67 -10.34 8.82
C PRO A 92 15.43 -11.03 8.23
N HIS A 93 15.60 -12.29 7.83
CA HIS A 93 14.55 -13.16 7.33
C HIS A 93 14.62 -14.52 8.03
N GLY A 94 13.71 -15.42 7.68
CA GLY A 94 13.81 -16.83 8.09
C GLY A 94 15.12 -17.50 7.63
N PRO A 95 15.40 -18.74 8.08
CA PRO A 95 16.63 -19.45 7.75
C PRO A 95 16.92 -19.49 6.23
N GLN A 96 18.16 -19.23 5.82
CA GLN A 96 18.55 -19.20 4.39
C GLN A 96 18.28 -20.51 3.65
N LYS A 97 18.29 -21.64 4.37
CA LYS A 97 18.02 -22.97 3.80
C LYS A 97 16.55 -23.16 3.40
N ASP A 98 15.67 -22.29 3.90
CA ASP A 98 14.22 -22.40 3.76
C ASP A 98 13.62 -21.30 2.87
N VAL A 99 14.45 -20.59 2.08
CA VAL A 99 13.98 -19.53 1.17
C VAL A 99 12.90 -20.10 0.23
N PRO A 100 11.67 -19.58 0.29
CA PRO A 100 10.60 -20.04 -0.57
C PRO A 100 10.88 -19.74 -2.05
N ALA A 101 10.53 -20.70 -2.92
CA ALA A 101 10.82 -20.61 -4.36
C ALA A 101 10.22 -19.35 -5.00
N ASP A 102 9.07 -18.85 -4.54
CA ASP A 102 8.41 -17.67 -5.10
C ASP A 102 9.27 -16.40 -5.02
N LEU A 103 10.10 -16.27 -3.98
CA LEU A 103 10.96 -15.09 -3.78
C LEU A 103 12.15 -15.07 -4.74
N VAL A 104 12.45 -16.21 -5.36
CA VAL A 104 13.65 -16.41 -6.19
C VAL A 104 13.27 -16.64 -7.66
N MET A 105 12.14 -17.30 -7.90
CA MET A 105 11.68 -17.69 -9.23
C MET A 105 10.73 -16.66 -9.82
N THR A 106 11.06 -16.23 -11.04
CA THR A 106 10.22 -15.31 -11.82
C THR A 106 8.87 -15.93 -12.16
N SER A 107 7.82 -15.11 -12.20
CA SER A 107 6.51 -15.53 -12.69
C SER A 107 6.46 -15.64 -14.22
N GLY A 108 5.50 -16.40 -14.75
CA GLY A 108 5.33 -16.63 -16.19
C GLY A 108 4.84 -15.41 -16.98
N SER A 109 4.09 -14.51 -16.33
CA SER A 109 3.68 -13.21 -16.92
C SER A 109 4.68 -12.09 -16.61
N GLY A 110 5.51 -12.27 -15.58
CA GLY A 110 6.32 -11.20 -15.00
C GLY A 110 5.50 -10.13 -14.25
N LEU A 111 4.17 -10.27 -14.15
CA LEU A 111 3.28 -9.30 -13.52
C LEU A 111 2.40 -9.91 -12.40
N ASP A 112 2.68 -11.15 -12.01
CA ASP A 112 1.96 -11.87 -10.95
C ASP A 112 1.98 -11.10 -9.60
N PRO A 113 0.82 -10.60 -9.12
CA PRO A 113 0.75 -9.86 -7.88
C PRO A 113 0.74 -10.75 -6.63
N HIS A 114 0.73 -12.08 -6.79
CA HIS A 114 0.60 -13.02 -5.69
C HIS A 114 1.94 -13.62 -5.25
N ILE A 115 2.04 -13.89 -3.95
CA ILE A 115 3.06 -14.75 -3.35
C ILE A 115 2.36 -15.77 -2.44
N THR A 116 2.98 -16.92 -2.22
CA THR A 116 2.51 -17.86 -1.20
C THR A 116 2.54 -17.24 0.20
N LEU A 117 1.60 -17.65 1.04
CA LEU A 117 1.53 -17.23 2.44
C LEU A 117 2.84 -17.58 3.18
N LYS A 118 3.46 -18.72 2.85
CA LYS A 118 4.79 -19.10 3.35
C LYS A 118 5.86 -18.04 3.01
N SER A 119 5.84 -17.51 1.80
CA SER A 119 6.74 -16.44 1.35
C SER A 119 6.49 -15.11 2.05
N ALA A 120 5.25 -14.83 2.43
CA ALA A 120 4.95 -13.66 3.26
C ALA A 120 5.49 -13.83 4.68
N TYR A 121 5.27 -14.99 5.33
CA TYR A 121 5.81 -15.28 6.66
C TYR A 121 7.35 -15.27 6.69
N TYR A 122 8.01 -15.76 5.63
CA TYR A 122 9.48 -15.70 5.52
C TYR A 122 10.01 -14.24 5.58
N GLN A 123 9.23 -13.28 5.11
CA GLN A 123 9.57 -11.86 5.12
C GLN A 123 9.11 -11.12 6.38
N LEU A 124 8.35 -11.76 7.27
CA LEU A 124 7.66 -11.11 8.38
C LEU A 124 8.63 -10.37 9.31
N ASP A 125 9.73 -11.01 9.70
CA ASP A 125 10.69 -10.42 10.63
C ASP A 125 11.27 -9.10 10.11
N ARG A 126 11.71 -9.08 8.84
CA ARG A 126 12.15 -7.86 8.14
C ARG A 126 11.11 -6.76 8.20
N VAL A 127 9.86 -7.08 7.83
CA VAL A 127 8.79 -6.10 7.71
C VAL A 127 8.44 -5.54 9.10
N VAL A 128 8.34 -6.41 10.11
CA VAL A 128 8.10 -6.03 11.51
C VAL A 128 9.21 -5.12 12.02
N ASP A 129 10.48 -5.48 11.80
CA ASP A 129 11.61 -4.69 12.26
C ASP A 129 11.63 -3.30 11.61
N ALA A 130 11.37 -3.22 10.31
CA ALA A 130 11.31 -1.94 9.58
C ALA A 130 10.18 -1.05 10.09
N TRP A 131 8.98 -1.60 10.35
CA TRP A 131 7.87 -0.83 10.92
C TRP A 131 8.10 -0.44 12.38
N THR A 132 8.74 -1.31 13.16
CA THR A 132 9.13 -1.04 14.55
C THR A 132 10.06 0.16 14.61
N GLN A 133 11.11 0.18 13.78
CA GLN A 133 12.03 1.32 13.68
C GLN A 133 11.35 2.62 13.23
N LYS A 134 10.41 2.53 12.28
CA LYS A 134 9.72 3.70 11.72
C LYS A 134 8.69 4.32 12.67
N THR A 135 8.04 3.50 13.48
CA THR A 135 6.94 3.93 14.36
C THR A 135 7.36 4.07 15.82
N GLY A 136 8.45 3.43 16.25
CA GLY A 136 8.90 3.39 17.65
C GLY A 136 7.95 2.64 18.57
N ARG A 137 7.19 1.68 18.04
CA ARG A 137 6.16 0.92 18.77
C ARG A 137 6.67 -0.44 19.21
N ASP A 138 5.89 -1.13 20.04
CA ASP A 138 6.25 -2.47 20.50
C ASP A 138 6.29 -3.47 19.32
N LYS A 139 7.36 -4.26 19.28
CA LYS A 139 7.61 -5.23 18.21
C LYS A 139 6.56 -6.34 18.18
N THR A 140 6.06 -6.75 19.35
CA THR A 140 5.06 -7.82 19.49
C THR A 140 3.72 -7.34 18.97
N GLU A 141 3.29 -6.14 19.36
CA GLU A 141 2.05 -5.52 18.86
C GLU A 141 2.06 -5.39 17.32
N ILE A 142 3.16 -4.93 16.73
CA ILE A 142 3.29 -4.82 15.27
C ILE A 142 3.22 -6.21 14.63
N ARG A 143 3.92 -7.19 15.20
CA ARG A 143 3.92 -8.54 14.67
C ARG A 143 2.53 -9.13 14.60
N GLU A 144 1.77 -9.08 15.68
CA GLU A 144 0.40 -9.61 15.74
C GLU A 144 -0.50 -8.95 14.69
N LEU A 145 -0.44 -7.62 14.56
CA LEU A 145 -1.21 -6.88 13.54
C LEU A 145 -0.90 -7.34 12.11
N ILE A 146 0.38 -7.61 11.81
CA ILE A 146 0.79 -8.04 10.46
C ILE A 146 0.39 -9.49 10.23
N GLU A 147 0.53 -10.37 11.22
CA GLU A 147 0.10 -11.77 11.11
C GLU A 147 -1.41 -11.89 10.88
N ASP A 148 -2.21 -11.08 11.57
CA ASP A 148 -3.67 -11.06 11.39
C ASP A 148 -4.06 -10.54 10.01
N LEU A 149 -3.39 -9.48 9.53
CA LEU A 149 -3.57 -9.00 8.15
C LEU A 149 -3.24 -10.10 7.13
N LEU A 150 -2.14 -10.83 7.31
CA LEU A 150 -1.76 -11.92 6.40
C LEU A 150 -2.78 -13.06 6.43
N LYS A 151 -3.34 -13.41 7.59
CA LYS A 151 -4.38 -14.44 7.70
C LYS A 151 -5.68 -14.00 7.03
N GLU A 152 -6.08 -12.74 7.20
CA GLU A 152 -7.29 -12.17 6.59
C GLU A 152 -7.20 -12.15 5.06
N LYS A 153 -6.03 -11.75 4.51
CA LYS A 153 -5.83 -11.62 3.06
C LYS A 153 -5.39 -12.90 2.37
N ALA A 154 -5.09 -13.95 3.12
CA ALA A 154 -4.75 -15.24 2.57
C ALA A 154 -6.00 -15.89 1.95
N SER A 155 -5.95 -16.10 0.64
CA SER A 155 -6.97 -16.83 -0.09
C SER A 155 -6.35 -18.00 -0.85
N ALA A 156 -7.11 -19.06 -1.07
CA ALA A 156 -6.67 -20.21 -1.85
C ALA A 156 -7.72 -20.52 -2.94
N PRO A 157 -7.30 -21.04 -4.10
CA PRO A 157 -8.23 -21.53 -5.11
C PRO A 157 -9.27 -22.49 -4.51
N TRP A 158 -10.52 -22.34 -4.95
CA TRP A 158 -11.67 -23.13 -4.47
C TRP A 158 -11.79 -23.20 -2.93
N GLY A 159 -11.47 -22.11 -2.22
CA GLY A 159 -11.61 -22.04 -0.77
C GLY A 159 -10.63 -22.93 0.00
N GLY A 160 -9.51 -23.34 -0.63
CA GLY A 160 -8.49 -24.20 0.00
C GLY A 160 -8.60 -25.67 -0.35
N LEU A 161 -9.51 -26.05 -1.25
CA LEU A 161 -9.62 -27.40 -1.80
C LEU A 161 -8.51 -27.72 -2.81
N ALA A 162 -7.84 -26.69 -3.36
CA ALA A 162 -6.71 -26.86 -4.26
C ALA A 162 -5.67 -25.75 -4.07
N GLY A 163 -4.40 -26.15 -4.09
CA GLY A 163 -3.26 -25.23 -4.05
C GLY A 163 -2.91 -24.68 -2.68
N GLU A 164 -1.85 -23.88 -2.64
CA GLU A 164 -1.39 -23.19 -1.43
C GLU A 164 -2.17 -21.87 -1.23
N LYS A 165 -2.19 -21.37 0.01
CA LYS A 165 -2.72 -20.03 0.30
C LYS A 165 -1.81 -18.97 -0.31
N LEU A 166 -2.41 -18.02 -1.01
CA LEU A 166 -1.78 -16.90 -1.68
C LEU A 166 -2.21 -15.59 -1.04
N VAL A 167 -1.34 -14.60 -1.11
CA VAL A 167 -1.63 -13.21 -0.72
C VAL A 167 -1.27 -12.27 -1.85
N ASN A 168 -2.12 -11.26 -2.07
CA ASN A 168 -1.86 -10.19 -3.03
C ASN A 168 -0.93 -9.15 -2.41
N VAL A 169 0.25 -8.97 -2.99
CA VAL A 169 1.30 -8.11 -2.42
C VAL A 169 0.89 -6.64 -2.40
N LEU A 170 0.22 -6.16 -3.45
CA LEU A 170 -0.22 -4.76 -3.52
C LEU A 170 -1.28 -4.47 -2.46
N GLU A 171 -2.28 -5.34 -2.33
CA GLU A 171 -3.36 -5.17 -1.34
C GLU A 171 -2.82 -5.24 0.09
N VAL A 172 -2.00 -6.26 0.40
CA VAL A 172 -1.39 -6.37 1.73
C VAL A 172 -0.54 -5.15 2.06
N ASN A 173 0.29 -4.67 1.13
CA ASN A 173 1.13 -3.49 1.38
C ASN A 173 0.31 -2.21 1.57
N TRP A 174 -0.77 -2.05 0.80
CA TRP A 174 -1.66 -0.90 0.91
C TRP A 174 -2.41 -0.89 2.24
N GLU A 175 -2.95 -2.04 2.65
CA GLU A 175 -3.66 -2.17 3.92
C GLU A 175 -2.73 -2.08 5.12
N LEU A 176 -1.54 -2.68 5.04
CA LEU A 176 -0.49 -2.54 6.05
C LEU A 176 -0.17 -1.08 6.32
N ARG A 177 0.04 -0.29 5.26
CA ARG A 177 0.31 1.15 5.38
C ARG A 177 -0.86 1.88 6.07
N THR A 178 -2.09 1.53 5.71
CA THR A 178 -3.31 2.13 6.27
C THR A 178 -3.49 1.77 7.74
N LEU A 179 -3.27 0.51 8.10
CA LEU A 179 -3.31 0.02 9.49
C LEU A 179 -2.26 0.71 10.35
N MET A 180 -1.02 0.81 9.87
CA MET A 180 0.07 1.47 10.59
C MET A 180 -0.19 2.97 10.79
N ALA A 181 -0.80 3.65 9.81
CA ALA A 181 -1.20 5.04 9.94
C ALA A 181 -2.31 5.23 11.00
N LYS A 182 -3.31 4.34 11.04
CA LYS A 182 -4.37 4.35 12.07
C LYS A 182 -3.79 4.06 13.45
N PHE A 183 -2.90 3.07 13.55
CA PHE A 183 -2.22 2.68 14.78
C PHE A 183 -1.41 3.84 15.38
N ALA A 184 -0.64 4.54 14.54
CA ALA A 184 0.11 5.73 14.95
C ALA A 184 -0.79 6.88 15.44
N LYS A 185 -1.97 7.08 14.84
CA LYS A 185 -2.95 8.09 15.30
C LYS A 185 -3.57 7.73 16.65
N ARG A 186 -3.92 6.45 16.86
CA ARG A 186 -4.53 5.98 18.12
C ARG A 186 -3.61 6.19 19.32
N ALA A 187 -2.31 5.98 19.14
CA ALA A 187 -1.30 6.23 20.16
C ALA A 187 -1.16 7.72 20.53
N LYS A 188 -1.30 8.64 19.57
CA LYS A 188 -1.28 10.09 19.85
C LYS A 188 -2.55 10.57 20.57
N GLY A 189 -3.70 9.97 20.26
CA GLY A 189 -4.98 10.32 20.89
C GLY A 189 -5.11 9.84 22.35
N SER A 190 -4.43 8.76 22.75
CA SER A 190 -4.47 8.24 24.13
C SER A 190 -3.58 9.02 25.11
N GLY A 191 -2.58 9.77 24.63
CA GLY A 191 -1.71 10.63 25.46
C GLY A 191 -2.34 11.97 25.89
N GLY A 192 -3.54 12.30 25.40
CA GLY A 192 -4.23 13.57 25.68
C GLY A 192 -5.29 13.52 26.77
N ARG A 193 -5.24 12.54 27.70
CA ARG A 193 -6.19 12.52 28.83
C ARG A 193 -5.70 13.48 29.92
N LEU A 194 -6.14 14.73 29.80
CA LEU A 194 -6.13 15.75 30.85
C LEU A 194 -6.50 15.13 32.20
N SER A 195 -5.59 15.23 33.17
CA SER A 195 -5.84 14.91 34.55
C SER A 195 -6.90 15.87 35.10
N TRP A 196 -8.16 15.44 35.10
CA TRP A 196 -9.20 16.09 35.88
C TRP A 196 -8.99 15.74 37.35
N THR A 197 -8.28 16.60 38.08
CA THR A 197 -8.32 16.61 39.53
C THR A 197 -9.71 17.07 39.95
N SER A 198 -10.46 16.21 40.63
CA SER A 198 -11.81 16.48 41.13
C SER A 198 -11.80 17.57 42.20
N GLY A 199 -12.19 18.78 41.81
CA GLY A 199 -12.36 19.93 42.70
C GLY A 199 -13.82 20.37 42.78
N ARG A 200 -14.52 19.90 43.81
CA ARG A 200 -15.75 20.44 44.45
C ARG A 200 -16.90 20.97 43.58
N ARG A 201 -18.03 20.25 43.73
CA ARG A 201 -19.42 20.69 43.54
C ARG A 201 -19.67 22.11 44.07
N GLY A 202 -20.30 22.96 43.24
CA GLY A 202 -20.82 24.25 43.65
C GLY A 202 -21.67 24.93 42.57
N GLN A 203 -22.98 24.72 42.64
CA GLN A 203 -24.08 25.64 42.26
C GLN A 203 -24.22 26.20 40.83
N TRP A 204 -25.39 25.88 40.26
CA TRP A 204 -26.05 26.48 39.12
C TRP A 204 -26.41 27.97 39.34
N ARG A 205 -26.20 28.81 38.32
CA ARG A 205 -27.08 29.96 38.01
C ARG A 205 -27.12 30.22 36.51
N VAL A 206 -28.34 30.18 35.98
CA VAL A 206 -28.76 30.61 34.65
C VAL A 206 -28.86 32.15 34.68
N GLY A 207 -28.37 32.82 33.64
CA GLY A 207 -28.50 34.27 33.51
C GLY A 207 -27.96 34.80 32.19
N LEU A 208 -28.84 34.91 31.19
CA LEU A 208 -28.67 35.78 30.02
C LEU A 208 -29.21 37.18 30.36
N PRO A 209 -28.51 38.25 29.95
CA PRO A 209 -29.19 39.41 29.38
C PRO A 209 -28.58 39.91 28.04
N PRO A 210 -29.27 40.82 27.32
CA PRO A 210 -29.28 40.97 25.86
C PRO A 210 -28.31 42.05 25.30
N PRO A 211 -28.27 42.32 23.96
CA PRO A 211 -27.22 43.08 23.30
C PRO A 211 -27.57 44.57 23.08
N SER A 212 -26.55 45.44 23.17
CA SER A 212 -26.59 46.84 22.70
C SER A 212 -25.16 47.26 22.27
N LEU A 213 -24.94 47.46 20.97
CA LEU A 213 -24.95 48.73 20.22
C LEU A 213 -23.67 49.57 20.35
N LEU A 214 -23.02 49.73 19.18
CA LEU A 214 -22.31 50.90 18.67
C LEU A 214 -21.05 51.37 19.43
N PHE A 215 -19.89 51.20 18.79
CA PHE A 215 -18.99 52.35 18.63
C PHE A 215 -18.19 52.28 17.32
N VAL A 216 -18.32 53.35 16.55
CA VAL A 216 -17.63 53.68 15.30
C VAL A 216 -16.31 54.39 15.63
N ARG A 217 -15.23 54.09 14.91
CA ARG A 217 -14.17 55.01 14.42
C ARG A 217 -13.02 54.19 13.79
N ASN A 218 -12.87 54.22 12.47
CA ASN A 218 -12.11 55.16 11.63
C ASN A 218 -10.66 54.73 11.33
N VAL A 219 -10.45 54.35 10.07
CA VAL A 219 -9.41 54.83 9.13
C VAL A 219 -7.95 54.79 9.57
N ARG A 220 -7.13 53.99 8.87
CA ARG A 220 -6.06 54.50 7.98
C ARG A 220 -5.53 53.45 7.00
N LEU A 221 -5.54 53.85 5.74
CA LEU A 221 -4.84 53.27 4.60
C LEU A 221 -3.33 53.37 4.78
N ALA A 222 -2.60 52.34 4.35
CA ALA A 222 -1.22 52.47 3.87
C ALA A 222 -0.98 51.43 2.77
N SER A 223 -1.12 51.88 1.53
CA SER A 223 -0.65 51.21 0.33
C SER A 223 0.88 51.18 0.33
N TYR A 224 1.49 50.05 -0.02
CA TYR A 224 2.89 50.00 -0.44
C TYR A 224 2.97 49.41 -1.85
N PHE A 225 3.24 50.29 -2.81
CA PHE A 225 3.71 49.99 -4.15
C PHE A 225 5.20 49.62 -4.07
N GLY A 226 5.62 48.64 -4.88
CA GLY A 226 7.03 48.26 -5.01
C GLY A 226 7.26 47.39 -6.24
N VAL A 227 7.23 48.02 -7.42
CA VAL A 227 7.65 47.44 -8.71
C VAL A 227 9.17 47.52 -8.80
N SER A 228 9.85 46.45 -9.23
CA SER A 228 11.15 46.54 -9.92
C SER A 228 11.38 45.30 -10.79
N HIS A 229 11.55 45.56 -12.09
CA HIS A 229 12.02 44.64 -13.13
C HIS A 229 13.40 44.05 -12.82
N PHE A 230 13.68 42.82 -13.27
CA PHE A 230 14.96 42.53 -13.92
C PHE A 230 14.87 41.37 -14.92
N THR A 231 15.59 41.58 -16.02
CA THR A 231 15.54 40.96 -17.34
C THR A 231 16.24 39.60 -17.48
N ALA A 232 15.77 38.82 -18.45
CA ALA A 232 16.39 37.62 -18.98
C ALA A 232 17.73 37.89 -19.70
N ARG A 233 18.65 36.92 -19.68
CA ARG A 233 19.65 36.73 -20.74
C ARG A 233 19.99 35.25 -20.94
N ARG A 234 19.83 34.80 -22.18
CA ARG A 234 20.38 33.55 -22.72
C ARG A 234 21.90 33.68 -22.88
N SER A 235 22.60 32.58 -22.70
CA SER A 235 23.72 32.12 -23.52
C SER A 235 23.68 30.59 -23.54
#